data_AF-A0A9N8EQ52-F1
#
_entry.id   AF-A0A9N8EQ52-F1
#
_cell.length_a   1.000
_cell.length_b   1.000
_cell.length_c   1.000
_cell.angle_alpha   90.00
_cell.angle_beta   90.00
_cell.angle_gamma   90.00
#
_symmetry.space_group_name_H-M   'P 1'
#
loop_
_entity.id
_entity.type
_entity.pdbx_description
1 polymer ?
#
loop_
_entity_poly.entity_id
_entity_poly.type
_entity_poly.pdbx_seq_one_letter_code
_entity_poly.pdbx_strand_id
1 'polypeptide(L)'
;MTALVALFLLVQPCSAFTTVSLARTGTSARVGIHTRLPSIVDPDLFEDEEEEMLPIARNFVSAKYRRSAREHGREKCNKDDIAELLRSLLPPVTSQELGDEVEKTLEIILQNKENTEESINEENFVEAIVANSYWREARGLVVKELMYFDSLYSFYGTGEALLNDDDYEELKENLTWEGSSVATMNKKEALFVNAVAAAKRGIPIMDDQEYSSLKNDLRKERSWVVSRGQDALEKLGLDTFLGYLHRALA
;
A
#
# COMPACT_ATOMS: atom_id res chain seq x y z
N MET A 1 44.03 34.60 44.59
CA MET A 1 44.45 35.84 43.90
C MET A 1 43.53 36.01 42.69
N THR A 2 42.33 36.59 42.83
CA THR A 2 41.99 38.03 42.65
C THR A 2 42.35 38.62 41.28
N ALA A 3 41.34 38.78 40.40
CA ALA A 3 40.99 39.99 39.61
C ALA A 3 39.93 39.60 38.54
N LEU A 4 38.63 39.96 38.69
CA LEU A 4 37.95 41.21 38.26
C LEU A 4 38.10 41.53 36.75
N VAL A 5 37.04 41.29 35.95
CA VAL A 5 35.98 42.23 35.51
C VAL A 5 36.36 43.10 34.31
N ALA A 6 35.65 42.93 33.20
CA ALA A 6 35.24 44.01 32.31
C ALA A 6 33.97 43.63 31.51
N LEU A 7 32.88 44.28 31.93
CA LEU A 7 31.56 44.39 31.33
C LEU A 7 31.62 45.38 30.16
N PHE A 8 31.05 45.06 29.00
CA PHE A 8 30.61 46.08 28.04
C PHE A 8 29.24 45.72 27.45
N LEU A 9 28.27 46.54 27.85
CA LEU A 9 26.90 46.64 27.36
C LEU A 9 26.88 47.59 26.15
N LEU A 10 26.21 47.21 25.07
CA LEU A 10 25.55 48.09 24.09
C LEU A 10 24.37 47.29 23.50
N VAL A 11 23.15 47.41 24.01
CA VAL A 11 22.12 48.42 23.72
C VAL A 11 21.85 48.59 22.23
N GLN A 12 20.67 48.13 21.82
CA GLN A 12 20.06 48.30 20.50
C GLN A 12 19.67 49.76 20.21
N PRO A 13 19.24 50.04 18.96
CA PRO A 13 17.86 50.52 18.86
C PRO A 13 17.02 49.85 17.76
N CYS A 14 15.74 49.73 18.10
CA CYS A 14 14.59 49.52 17.22
C CYS A 14 14.61 50.39 15.96
N SER A 15 14.10 49.85 14.86
CA SER A 15 13.19 50.59 13.97
C SER A 15 12.26 49.61 13.27
N ALA A 16 10.98 49.73 13.63
CA ALA A 16 9.86 49.10 12.96
C ALA A 16 9.64 49.77 11.59
N PHE A 17 9.32 48.97 10.58
CA PHE A 17 8.51 49.43 9.46
C PHE A 17 7.38 48.44 9.23
N THR A 18 6.21 48.86 9.68
CA THR A 18 4.91 48.33 9.33
C THR A 18 4.59 48.72 7.89
N THR A 19 4.35 47.76 7.02
CA THR A 19 3.53 47.97 5.83
C THR A 19 2.44 46.93 5.79
N VAL A 20 1.25 47.38 6.17
CA VAL A 20 -0.03 46.77 5.82
C VAL A 20 -0.17 46.81 4.30
N SER A 21 -0.44 45.68 3.65
CA SER A 21 -1.21 45.71 2.43
C SER A 21 -2.04 44.44 2.24
N LEU A 22 -3.20 44.69 1.65
CA LEU A 22 -4.44 43.95 1.59
C LEU A 22 -4.35 42.46 1.24
N ALA A 23 -5.24 41.74 1.91
CA ALA A 23 -5.78 40.46 1.53
C ALA A 23 -6.06 40.34 0.02
N ARG A 24 -5.59 39.24 -0.56
CA ARG A 24 -6.23 38.63 -1.71
C ARG A 24 -6.41 37.15 -1.38
N THR A 25 -7.66 36.82 -1.05
CA THR A 25 -8.19 35.48 -0.90
C THR A 25 -7.91 34.69 -2.18
N GLY A 26 -6.90 33.83 -2.13
CA GLY A 26 -6.61 32.82 -3.14
C GLY A 26 -6.88 31.46 -2.51
N THR A 27 -8.10 30.97 -2.67
CA THR A 27 -8.51 29.61 -2.31
C THR A 27 -7.64 28.62 -3.09
N SER A 28 -6.58 28.10 -2.46
CA SER A 28 -5.80 26.99 -3.01
C SER A 28 -6.30 25.68 -2.42
N ALA A 29 -7.54 25.32 -2.76
CA ALA A 29 -8.01 23.96 -2.64
C ALA A 29 -7.57 23.20 -3.89
N ARG A 30 -6.49 22.43 -3.78
CA ARG A 30 -6.24 21.27 -4.65
C ARG A 30 -5.96 20.08 -3.75
N VAL A 31 -7.01 19.69 -3.02
CA VAL A 31 -7.16 18.29 -2.62
C VAL A 31 -7.90 17.65 -3.79
N GLY A 32 -7.23 16.79 -4.54
CA GLY A 32 -7.87 15.94 -5.53
C GLY A 32 -8.66 14.85 -4.83
N ILE A 33 -9.72 15.24 -4.11
CA ILE A 33 -10.73 14.30 -3.63
C ILE A 33 -11.52 13.86 -4.86
N HIS A 34 -11.64 12.53 -5.01
CA HIS A 34 -12.62 11.90 -5.87
C HIS A 34 -13.99 12.57 -5.74
N THR A 35 -14.36 13.41 -6.72
CA THR A 35 -15.77 13.60 -7.04
C THR A 35 -16.15 12.58 -8.10
N ARG A 36 -16.09 11.29 -7.74
CA ARG A 36 -16.98 10.29 -8.35
C ARG A 36 -18.27 10.37 -7.56
N LEU A 37 -19.41 10.41 -8.25
CA LEU A 37 -20.72 10.27 -7.62
C LEU A 37 -20.68 9.05 -6.69
N PRO A 38 -21.15 9.15 -5.43
CA PRO A 38 -21.19 7.99 -4.56
C PRO A 38 -22.09 6.96 -5.25
N SER A 39 -21.51 5.81 -5.63
CA SER A 39 -22.33 4.64 -5.85
C SER A 39 -23.00 4.37 -4.51
N ILE A 40 -24.34 4.39 -4.49
CA ILE A 40 -25.16 4.21 -3.28
C ILE A 40 -25.04 2.76 -2.73
N VAL A 41 -24.33 1.90 -3.45
CA VAL A 41 -24.05 0.51 -3.12
C VAL A 41 -22.54 0.41 -2.91
N ASP A 42 -22.15 -0.10 -1.74
CA ASP A 42 -20.79 -0.58 -1.48
C ASP A 42 -20.53 -1.72 -2.47
N PRO A 43 -19.62 -1.54 -3.45
CA PRO A 43 -19.43 -2.55 -4.49
C PRO A 43 -18.88 -3.84 -3.87
N ASP A 44 -19.44 -4.98 -4.27
CA ASP A 44 -18.90 -6.26 -3.81
C ASP A 44 -17.49 -6.46 -4.38
N LEU A 45 -16.60 -6.98 -3.53
CA LEU A 45 -15.24 -7.29 -3.93
C LEU A 45 -15.32 -8.52 -4.84
N PHE A 46 -15.21 -8.30 -6.17
CA PHE A 46 -15.38 -9.30 -7.24
C PHE A 46 -16.83 -9.56 -7.70
N GLU A 47 -17.66 -8.52 -7.85
CA GLU A 47 -19.08 -8.59 -8.31
C GLU A 47 -19.40 -9.68 -9.36
N ASP A 48 -18.56 -9.88 -10.38
CA ASP A 48 -18.81 -10.85 -11.48
C ASP A 48 -18.02 -12.15 -11.38
N GLU A 49 -17.13 -12.28 -10.39
CA GLU A 49 -16.10 -13.34 -10.30
C GLU A 49 -15.93 -13.84 -8.84
N GLU A 50 -16.92 -13.62 -7.99
CA GLU A 50 -16.83 -13.88 -6.55
C GLU A 50 -16.51 -15.36 -6.24
N GLU A 51 -17.14 -16.29 -6.96
CA GLU A 51 -16.95 -17.73 -6.75
C GLU A 51 -15.50 -18.19 -7.03
N GLU A 52 -14.79 -17.51 -7.94
CA GLU A 52 -13.43 -17.83 -8.36
C GLU A 52 -12.40 -17.04 -7.52
N MET A 53 -12.62 -15.73 -7.37
CA MET A 53 -11.61 -14.82 -6.84
C MET A 53 -11.66 -14.63 -5.33
N LEU A 54 -12.83 -14.78 -4.70
CA LEU A 54 -12.96 -14.62 -3.25
C LEU A 54 -12.15 -15.69 -2.48
N PRO A 55 -12.20 -16.99 -2.84
CA PRO A 55 -11.37 -18.00 -2.18
C PRO A 55 -9.87 -17.70 -2.32
N ILE A 56 -9.42 -17.26 -3.49
CA ILE A 56 -8.01 -16.90 -3.76
C ILE A 56 -7.59 -15.73 -2.87
N ALA A 57 -8.42 -14.70 -2.76
CA ALA A 57 -8.16 -13.56 -1.88
C ALA A 57 -8.05 -13.96 -0.41
N ARG A 58 -8.93 -14.84 0.07
CA ARG A 58 -8.86 -15.39 1.43
C ARG A 58 -7.59 -16.19 1.66
N ASN A 59 -7.23 -17.06 0.73
CA ASN A 59 -6.02 -17.87 0.80
C ASN A 59 -4.75 -17.00 0.85
N PHE A 60 -4.71 -15.95 0.02
CA PHE A 60 -3.63 -14.97 0.02
C PHE A 60 -3.49 -14.26 1.38
N VAL A 61 -4.58 -13.73 1.93
CA VAL A 61 -4.57 -13.03 3.24
C VAL A 61 -4.19 -13.99 4.37
N SER A 62 -4.73 -15.21 4.36
CA SER A 62 -4.39 -16.28 5.29
C SER A 62 -2.89 -16.61 5.25
N ALA A 63 -2.30 -16.74 4.06
CA ALA A 63 -0.88 -17.01 3.92
C ALA A 63 -0.01 -15.89 4.50
N LYS A 64 -0.35 -14.62 4.23
CA LYS A 64 0.37 -13.47 4.82
C LYS A 64 0.25 -13.43 6.33
N TYR A 65 -0.95 -13.69 6.86
CA TYR A 65 -1.18 -13.78 8.30
C TYR A 65 -0.29 -14.83 8.95
N ARG A 66 -0.32 -16.08 8.44
CA ARG A 66 0.47 -17.20 8.99
C ARG A 66 1.96 -16.93 8.91
N ARG A 67 2.40 -16.32 7.82
CA ARG A 67 3.79 -15.90 7.64
C ARG A 67 4.20 -14.89 8.71
N SER A 68 3.42 -13.83 8.92
CA SER A 68 3.70 -12.80 9.93
C SER A 68 3.75 -13.38 11.35
N ALA A 69 2.76 -14.21 11.72
CA ALA A 69 2.75 -14.90 13.02
C ALA A 69 4.03 -15.72 13.22
N ARG A 70 4.42 -16.50 12.20
CA ARG A 70 5.61 -17.36 12.23
C ARG A 70 6.92 -16.55 12.29
N GLU A 71 7.05 -15.47 11.53
CA GLU A 71 8.22 -14.58 11.55
C GLU A 71 8.43 -13.95 12.93
N HIS A 72 7.35 -13.70 13.66
CA HIS A 72 7.38 -13.23 15.05
C HIS A 72 7.39 -14.35 16.11
N GLY A 73 7.49 -15.63 15.70
CA GLY A 73 7.57 -16.76 16.62
C GLY A 73 6.28 -17.03 17.41
N ARG A 74 5.13 -16.64 16.86
CA ARG A 74 3.80 -16.77 17.48
C ARG A 74 2.93 -17.75 16.70
N GLU A 75 1.94 -18.31 17.38
CA GLU A 75 0.87 -19.11 16.74
C GLU A 75 -0.17 -18.21 16.07
N LYS A 76 -0.39 -17.01 16.63
CA LYS A 76 -1.37 -16.02 16.17
C LYS A 76 -0.74 -14.63 16.16
N CYS A 77 -1.21 -13.80 15.25
CA CYS A 77 -0.82 -12.40 15.16
C CYS A 77 -1.37 -11.60 16.35
N ASN A 78 -0.63 -10.58 16.77
CA ASN A 78 -1.09 -9.55 17.69
C ASN A 78 -1.49 -8.27 16.92
N LYS A 79 -1.89 -7.22 17.63
CA LYS A 79 -2.26 -5.94 17.01
C LYS A 79 -1.15 -5.28 16.17
N ASP A 80 0.12 -5.47 16.55
CA ASP A 80 1.25 -4.86 15.84
C ASP A 80 1.46 -5.57 14.49
N ASP A 81 1.31 -6.90 14.48
CA ASP A 81 1.30 -7.70 13.26
C ASP A 81 0.18 -7.27 12.31
N ILE A 82 -1.02 -6.96 12.83
CA ILE A 82 -2.13 -6.48 12.00
C ILE A 82 -1.81 -5.13 11.36
N ALA A 83 -1.17 -4.22 12.10
CA ALA A 83 -0.75 -2.93 11.56
C ALA A 83 0.27 -3.09 10.43
N GLU A 84 1.20 -4.04 10.56
CA GLU A 84 2.16 -4.38 9.51
C GLU A 84 1.48 -5.04 8.30
N LEU A 85 0.58 -5.99 8.54
CA LEU A 85 -0.15 -6.69 7.49
C LEU A 85 -1.01 -5.74 6.69
N LEU A 86 -1.78 -4.85 7.33
CA LEU A 86 -2.60 -3.83 6.64
C LEU A 86 -1.76 -2.92 5.77
N ARG A 87 -0.59 -2.48 6.24
CA ARG A 87 0.34 -1.69 5.41
C ARG A 87 0.68 -2.41 4.11
N SER A 88 0.82 -3.74 4.16
CA SER A 88 1.17 -4.55 2.99
C SER A 88 -0.02 -4.95 2.10
N LEU A 89 -1.20 -5.17 2.71
CA LEU A 89 -2.41 -5.69 2.07
C LEU A 89 -3.25 -4.58 1.44
N LEU A 90 -3.26 -3.39 2.01
CA LEU A 90 -4.06 -2.30 1.47
C LEU A 90 -3.43 -1.74 0.19
N PRO A 91 -4.25 -1.29 -0.78
CA PRO A 91 -3.78 -0.41 -1.85
C PRO A 91 -2.96 0.77 -1.30
N PRO A 92 -2.17 1.49 -2.13
CA PRO A 92 -1.39 2.63 -1.66
C PRO A 92 -2.27 3.68 -0.97
N VAL A 93 -2.05 3.88 0.32
CA VAL A 93 -2.73 4.85 1.20
C VAL A 93 -1.72 5.73 1.91
N THR A 94 -2.15 6.89 2.40
CA THR A 94 -1.33 7.77 3.24
C THR A 94 -1.09 7.16 4.62
N SER A 95 -0.09 7.65 5.35
CA SER A 95 0.19 7.17 6.71
C SER A 95 -0.95 7.45 7.69
N GLN A 96 -1.71 8.52 7.47
CA GLN A 96 -2.88 8.85 8.28
C GLN A 96 -4.03 7.86 8.00
N GLU A 97 -4.39 7.68 6.73
CA GLU A 97 -5.41 6.71 6.31
C GLU A 97 -5.09 5.29 6.78
N LEU A 98 -3.82 4.89 6.72
CA LEU A 98 -3.38 3.61 7.27
C LEU A 98 -3.62 3.52 8.78
N GLY A 99 -3.29 4.57 9.54
CA GLY A 99 -3.50 4.59 10.99
C GLY A 99 -4.98 4.47 11.35
N ASP A 100 -5.83 5.25 10.67
CA ASP A 100 -7.28 5.24 10.85
C ASP A 100 -7.86 3.85 10.50
N GLU A 101 -7.38 3.23 9.42
CA GLU A 101 -7.86 1.91 8.99
C GLU A 101 -7.39 0.77 9.91
N VAL A 102 -6.18 0.88 10.48
CA VAL A 102 -5.70 -0.05 11.52
C VAL A 102 -6.60 0.00 12.74
N GLU A 103 -6.92 1.20 13.24
CA GLU A 103 -7.80 1.38 14.40
C GLU A 103 -9.20 0.79 14.13
N LYS A 104 -9.80 1.14 12.99
CA LYS A 104 -11.12 0.64 12.58
C LYS A 104 -11.15 -0.88 12.41
N THR A 105 -10.14 -1.46 11.75
CA THR A 105 -10.04 -2.90 11.55
C THR A 105 -9.90 -3.64 12.88
N LEU A 106 -9.06 -3.14 13.79
CA LEU A 106 -8.89 -3.72 15.11
C LEU A 106 -10.17 -3.60 15.96
N GLU A 107 -10.89 -2.47 15.89
CA GLU A 107 -12.17 -2.30 16.57
C GLU A 107 -13.18 -3.38 16.14
N ILE A 108 -13.28 -3.66 14.84
CA ILE A 108 -14.19 -4.69 14.30
C ILE A 108 -13.75 -6.08 14.78
N ILE A 109 -12.47 -6.41 14.65
CA ILE A 109 -11.95 -7.75 15.00
C ILE A 109 -12.10 -8.03 16.50
N LEU A 110 -11.82 -7.05 17.36
CA LEU A 110 -11.84 -7.20 18.82
C LEU A 110 -13.26 -7.26 19.41
N GLN A 111 -14.31 -7.01 18.62
CA GLN A 111 -15.69 -7.29 19.04
C GLN A 111 -15.95 -8.79 19.23
N ASN A 112 -15.20 -9.65 18.52
CA ASN A 112 -15.28 -11.09 18.74
C ASN A 112 -14.49 -11.49 20.00
N LYS A 113 -15.17 -12.20 20.91
CA LYS A 113 -14.63 -12.65 22.21
C LYS A 113 -13.45 -13.62 22.10
N GLU A 114 -13.23 -14.22 20.94
CA GLU A 114 -12.06 -15.06 20.67
C GLU A 114 -10.77 -14.26 20.48
N ASN A 115 -10.89 -12.94 20.26
CA ASN A 115 -9.77 -12.06 19.98
C ASN A 115 -9.36 -11.25 21.21
N THR A 116 -8.06 -11.00 21.29
CA THR A 116 -7.45 -10.04 22.20
C THR A 116 -6.38 -9.28 21.43
N GLU A 117 -5.89 -8.15 21.96
CA GLU A 117 -4.80 -7.42 21.33
C GLU A 117 -3.52 -8.26 21.12
N GLU A 118 -3.32 -9.31 21.93
CA GLU A 118 -2.15 -10.19 21.86
C GLU A 118 -2.37 -11.45 21.02
N SER A 119 -3.61 -11.73 20.62
CA SER A 119 -3.97 -12.95 19.90
C SER A 119 -5.25 -12.71 19.11
N ILE A 120 -5.09 -12.54 17.81
CA ILE A 120 -6.16 -12.36 16.85
C ILE A 120 -6.41 -13.68 16.13
N ASN A 121 -7.65 -14.00 15.82
CA ASN A 121 -8.04 -15.19 15.08
C ASN A 121 -7.83 -14.92 13.58
N GLU A 122 -7.14 -15.84 12.90
CA GLU A 122 -6.85 -15.76 11.46
C GLU A 122 -8.11 -15.52 10.64
N GLU A 123 -9.18 -16.28 10.90
CA GLU A 123 -10.41 -16.19 10.11
C GLU A 123 -11.08 -14.83 10.29
N ASN A 124 -11.09 -14.29 11.50
CA ASN A 124 -11.68 -12.97 11.74
C ASN A 124 -10.87 -11.85 11.07
N PHE A 125 -9.55 -12.00 11.02
CA PHE A 125 -8.70 -11.09 10.26
C PHE A 125 -8.97 -11.20 8.76
N VAL A 126 -9.04 -12.42 8.20
CA VAL A 126 -9.34 -12.65 6.78
C VAL A 126 -10.69 -12.03 6.40
N GLU A 127 -11.74 -12.25 7.19
CA GLU A 127 -13.05 -11.64 6.96
C GLU A 127 -12.98 -10.10 6.98
N ALA A 128 -12.25 -9.54 7.94
CA ALA A 128 -12.11 -8.09 8.04
C ALA A 128 -11.38 -7.47 6.83
N ILE A 129 -10.39 -8.16 6.27
CA ILE A 129 -9.66 -7.69 5.08
C ILE A 129 -10.50 -7.83 3.81
N VAL A 130 -11.19 -8.95 3.62
CA VAL A 130 -12.02 -9.17 2.43
C VAL A 130 -13.25 -8.26 2.43
N ALA A 131 -13.75 -7.88 3.61
CA ALA A 131 -14.80 -6.87 3.77
C ALA A 131 -14.26 -5.42 3.86
N ASN A 132 -12.95 -5.20 3.67
CA ASN A 132 -12.33 -3.90 3.87
C ASN A 132 -12.78 -2.88 2.82
N SER A 133 -13.12 -1.66 3.25
CA SER A 133 -13.59 -0.61 2.35
C SER A 133 -12.55 -0.20 1.31
N TYR A 134 -11.25 -0.19 1.63
CA TYR A 134 -10.23 0.14 0.64
C TYR A 134 -10.10 -0.93 -0.45
N TRP A 135 -10.30 -2.21 -0.11
CA TRP A 135 -10.31 -3.29 -1.10
C TRP A 135 -11.52 -3.16 -2.03
N ARG A 136 -12.72 -2.93 -1.46
CA ARG A 136 -13.96 -2.72 -2.21
C ARG A 136 -13.90 -1.49 -3.11
N GLU A 137 -13.45 -0.36 -2.58
CA GLU A 137 -13.31 0.90 -3.33
C GLU A 137 -12.25 0.81 -4.43
N ALA A 138 -11.15 0.10 -4.19
CA ALA A 138 -10.13 -0.15 -5.20
C ALA A 138 -10.60 -1.10 -6.31
N ARG A 139 -11.64 -1.91 -6.04
CA ARG A 139 -12.23 -2.91 -6.94
C ARG A 139 -11.32 -4.11 -7.21
N GLY A 140 -11.92 -5.14 -7.81
CA GLY A 140 -11.30 -6.45 -8.02
C GLY A 140 -9.96 -6.40 -8.77
N LEU A 141 -9.86 -5.64 -9.87
CA LEU A 141 -8.65 -5.54 -10.68
C LEU A 141 -7.42 -5.12 -9.85
N VAL A 142 -7.55 -4.09 -9.00
CA VAL A 142 -6.44 -3.58 -8.18
C VAL A 142 -5.99 -4.60 -7.14
N VAL A 143 -6.95 -5.27 -6.51
CA VAL A 143 -6.68 -6.31 -5.52
C VAL A 143 -6.03 -7.52 -6.19
N LYS A 144 -6.49 -7.94 -7.37
CA LYS A 144 -5.87 -9.00 -8.18
C LYS A 144 -4.42 -8.67 -8.54
N GLU A 145 -4.16 -7.46 -9.04
CA GLU A 145 -2.79 -7.03 -9.34
C GLU A 145 -1.90 -7.05 -8.10
N LEU A 146 -2.41 -6.57 -6.95
CA LEU A 146 -1.72 -6.61 -5.66
C LEU A 146 -1.32 -8.03 -5.27
N MET A 147 -2.28 -8.96 -5.28
CA MET A 147 -2.03 -10.36 -4.93
C MET A 147 -1.01 -11.00 -5.87
N TYR A 148 -1.07 -10.68 -7.16
CA TYR A 148 -0.20 -11.28 -8.18
C TYR A 148 1.27 -10.92 -7.98
N PHE A 149 1.61 -9.61 -7.97
CA PHE A 149 3.03 -9.24 -7.88
C PHE A 149 3.61 -9.53 -6.50
N ASP A 150 2.81 -9.54 -5.44
CA ASP A 150 3.25 -9.87 -4.09
C ASP A 150 3.53 -11.37 -3.97
N SER A 151 2.65 -12.22 -4.53
CA SER A 151 2.88 -13.67 -4.63
C SER A 151 4.12 -13.98 -5.46
N LEU A 152 4.26 -13.32 -6.63
CA LEU A 152 5.42 -13.48 -7.51
C LEU A 152 6.72 -13.05 -6.82
N TYR A 153 6.70 -11.94 -6.09
CA TYR A 153 7.85 -11.48 -5.30
C TYR A 153 8.16 -12.43 -4.14
N SER A 154 7.16 -12.88 -3.38
CA SER A 154 7.36 -13.81 -2.26
C SER A 154 8.01 -15.12 -2.74
N PHE A 155 7.48 -15.71 -3.82
CA PHE A 155 8.02 -16.95 -4.37
C PHE A 155 9.49 -16.81 -4.79
N TYR A 156 9.83 -15.74 -5.52
CA TYR A 156 11.17 -15.59 -6.06
C TYR A 156 12.18 -14.88 -5.13
N GLY A 157 11.68 -14.09 -4.19
CA GLY A 157 12.45 -13.26 -3.28
C GLY A 157 12.72 -13.96 -1.95
N THR A 158 11.69 -14.57 -1.36
CA THR A 158 11.79 -15.24 -0.06
C THR A 158 11.75 -16.76 -0.18
N GLY A 159 11.41 -17.31 -1.34
CA GLY A 159 11.29 -18.74 -1.56
C GLY A 159 10.00 -19.34 -1.00
N GLU A 160 9.05 -18.49 -0.59
CA GLU A 160 7.78 -18.90 0.01
C GLU A 160 6.62 -18.48 -0.90
N ALA A 161 5.81 -19.45 -1.30
CA ALA A 161 4.60 -19.18 -2.07
C ALA A 161 3.48 -18.69 -1.14
N LEU A 162 2.81 -17.59 -1.51
CA LEU A 162 1.61 -17.09 -0.81
C LEU A 162 0.33 -17.75 -1.32
N LEU A 163 0.37 -18.24 -2.56
CA LEU A 163 -0.72 -18.96 -3.21
C LEU A 163 -0.19 -20.33 -3.65
N ASN A 164 -1.08 -21.31 -3.74
CA ASN A 164 -0.76 -22.57 -4.40
C ASN A 164 -0.73 -22.37 -5.93
N ASP A 165 -0.24 -23.37 -6.66
CA ASP A 165 -0.07 -23.27 -8.12
C ASP A 165 -1.42 -23.03 -8.85
N ASP A 166 -2.50 -23.67 -8.41
CA ASP A 166 -3.83 -23.54 -9.01
C ASP A 166 -4.41 -22.13 -8.78
N ASP A 167 -4.41 -21.63 -7.54
CA ASP A 167 -4.85 -20.28 -7.18
C ASP A 167 -4.03 -19.21 -7.91
N TYR A 168 -2.72 -19.43 -8.06
CA TYR A 168 -1.83 -18.49 -8.74
C TYR A 168 -2.08 -18.44 -10.26
N GLU A 169 -2.26 -19.59 -10.90
CA GLU A 169 -2.56 -19.63 -12.34
C GLU A 169 -3.98 -19.12 -12.63
N GLU A 170 -4.99 -19.41 -11.79
CA GLU A 170 -6.34 -18.84 -11.91
C GLU A 170 -6.31 -17.30 -11.83
N LEU A 171 -5.64 -16.74 -10.81
CA LEU A 171 -5.43 -15.30 -10.67
C LEU A 171 -4.76 -14.69 -11.91
N LYS A 172 -3.76 -15.39 -12.48
CA LYS A 172 -3.01 -14.95 -13.66
C LYS A 172 -3.86 -15.01 -14.93
N GLU A 173 -4.64 -16.06 -15.11
CA GLU A 173 -5.58 -16.20 -16.22
C GLU A 173 -6.61 -15.08 -16.17
N ASN A 174 -7.21 -14.86 -15.01
CA ASN A 174 -8.19 -13.80 -14.81
C ASN A 174 -7.62 -12.40 -15.13
N LEU A 175 -6.44 -12.05 -14.61
CA LEU A 175 -5.74 -10.81 -14.97
C LEU A 175 -5.39 -10.71 -16.46
N THR A 176 -5.09 -11.84 -17.10
CA THR A 176 -4.83 -11.90 -18.54
C THR A 176 -6.09 -11.61 -19.35
N TRP A 177 -7.23 -12.17 -18.95
CA TRP A 177 -8.53 -11.92 -19.58
C TRP A 177 -8.96 -10.46 -19.45
N GLU A 178 -8.70 -9.83 -18.31
CA GLU A 178 -8.93 -8.40 -18.09
C GLU A 178 -7.94 -7.50 -18.84
N GLY A 179 -6.86 -8.06 -19.40
CA GLY A 179 -5.84 -7.33 -20.14
C GLY A 179 -4.87 -6.55 -19.24
N SER A 180 -4.71 -6.95 -17.97
CA SER A 180 -3.72 -6.34 -17.07
C SER A 180 -2.30 -6.60 -17.58
N SER A 181 -1.49 -5.54 -17.61
CA SER A 181 -0.06 -5.68 -17.95
C SER A 181 0.74 -6.42 -16.86
N VAL A 182 0.21 -6.45 -15.62
CA VAL A 182 0.84 -7.09 -14.47
C VAL A 182 0.94 -8.61 -14.66
N ALA A 183 -0.01 -9.24 -15.34
CA ALA A 183 -0.02 -10.70 -15.60
C ALA A 183 1.18 -11.21 -16.40
N THR A 184 1.91 -10.30 -17.06
CA THR A 184 3.08 -10.62 -17.88
C THR A 184 4.41 -10.25 -17.22
N MET A 185 4.38 -9.79 -15.97
CA MET A 185 5.59 -9.37 -15.25
C MET A 185 6.55 -10.53 -15.03
N ASN A 186 7.84 -10.24 -15.21
CA ASN A 186 8.90 -11.13 -14.74
C ASN A 186 9.29 -10.83 -13.28
N LYS A 187 10.14 -11.70 -12.71
CA LYS A 187 10.67 -11.57 -11.34
C LYS A 187 11.25 -10.18 -11.04
N LYS A 188 12.08 -9.61 -11.93
CA LYS A 188 12.74 -8.32 -11.70
C LYS A 188 11.73 -7.17 -11.71
N GLU A 189 10.72 -7.26 -12.56
CA GLU A 189 9.63 -6.27 -12.65
C GLU A 189 8.78 -6.29 -11.38
N ALA A 190 8.38 -7.47 -10.91
CA ALA A 190 7.65 -7.63 -9.65
C ALA A 190 8.47 -7.12 -8.45
N LEU A 191 9.77 -7.45 -8.39
CA LEU A 191 10.68 -6.96 -7.36
C LEU A 191 10.75 -5.41 -7.38
N PHE A 192 10.83 -4.81 -8.57
CA PHE A 192 10.90 -3.36 -8.72
C PHE A 192 9.60 -2.68 -8.25
N VAL A 193 8.44 -3.22 -8.63
CA VAL A 193 7.13 -2.68 -8.21
C VAL A 193 6.96 -2.79 -6.69
N ASN A 194 7.29 -3.94 -6.10
CA ASN A 194 7.28 -4.12 -4.65
C ASN A 194 8.24 -3.16 -3.95
N ALA A 195 9.44 -2.96 -4.46
CA ALA A 195 10.40 -2.02 -3.88
C ALA A 195 9.87 -0.59 -3.85
N VAL A 196 9.24 -0.15 -4.96
CA VAL A 196 8.62 1.18 -5.02
C VAL A 196 7.44 1.27 -4.05
N ALA A 197 6.55 0.27 -4.02
CA ALA A 197 5.41 0.26 -3.11
C ALA A 197 5.85 0.26 -1.64
N ALA A 198 6.81 -0.60 -1.28
CA ALA A 198 7.30 -0.76 0.09
C ALA A 198 8.06 0.49 0.59
N ALA A 199 8.94 1.08 -0.24
CA ALA A 199 9.61 2.33 0.10
C ALA A 199 8.60 3.46 0.37
N LYS A 200 7.50 3.51 -0.38
CA LYS A 200 6.44 4.52 -0.22
C LYS A 200 5.56 4.30 0.99
N ARG A 201 5.41 3.04 1.39
CA ARG A 201 4.79 2.64 2.67
C ARG A 201 5.71 2.86 3.88
N GLY A 202 6.95 3.31 3.68
CA GLY A 202 7.94 3.55 4.74
C GLY A 202 8.71 2.32 5.19
N ILE A 203 8.63 1.22 4.43
CA ILE A 203 9.28 -0.07 4.71
C ILE A 203 10.14 -0.51 3.50
N PRO A 204 11.23 0.20 3.18
CA PRO A 204 12.07 -0.16 2.04
C PRO A 204 12.62 -1.59 2.19
N ILE A 205 12.43 -2.41 1.15
CA ILE A 205 12.89 -3.81 1.10
C ILE A 205 14.28 -3.98 0.45
N MET A 206 14.86 -2.89 -0.06
CA MET A 206 16.19 -2.84 -0.66
C MET A 206 16.79 -1.46 -0.47
N ASP A 207 18.11 -1.36 -0.50
CA ASP A 207 18.81 -0.08 -0.38
C ASP A 207 18.86 0.71 -1.71
N ASP A 208 19.34 1.96 -1.66
CA ASP A 208 19.43 2.85 -2.82
C ASP A 208 20.35 2.29 -3.94
N GLN A 209 21.39 1.55 -3.57
CA GLN A 209 22.35 0.96 -4.50
C GLN A 209 21.72 -0.24 -5.23
N GLU A 210 21.08 -1.15 -4.48
CA GLU A 210 20.33 -2.28 -5.00
C GLU A 210 19.21 -1.82 -5.92
N TYR A 211 18.43 -0.82 -5.48
CA TYR A 211 17.36 -0.22 -6.28
C TYR A 211 17.90 0.38 -7.59
N SER A 212 18.99 1.15 -7.51
CA SER A 212 19.60 1.76 -8.69
C SER A 212 20.13 0.71 -9.66
N SER A 213 20.71 -0.38 -9.16
CA SER A 213 21.16 -1.50 -10.00
C SER A 213 20.00 -2.19 -10.70
N LEU A 214 18.95 -2.56 -9.96
CA LEU A 214 17.75 -3.19 -10.49
C LEU A 214 17.11 -2.32 -11.58
N LYS A 215 16.95 -1.02 -11.30
CA LYS A 215 16.40 -0.06 -12.25
C LYS A 215 17.22 0.05 -13.53
N ASN A 216 18.55 0.00 -13.43
CA ASN A 216 19.44 0.06 -14.59
C ASN A 216 19.38 -1.22 -15.43
N ASP A 217 19.28 -2.39 -14.80
CA ASP A 217 19.14 -3.65 -15.55
C ASP A 217 17.80 -3.73 -16.28
N LEU A 218 16.70 -3.35 -15.62
CA LEU A 218 15.39 -3.25 -16.25
C LEU A 218 15.38 -2.24 -17.42
N ARG A 219 16.12 -1.13 -17.33
CA ARG A 219 16.29 -0.20 -18.47
C ARG A 219 17.02 -0.84 -19.64
N LYS A 220 18.09 -1.60 -19.40
CA LYS A 220 18.83 -2.32 -20.46
C LYS A 220 17.93 -3.35 -21.14
N GLU A 221 17.08 -4.01 -20.36
CA GLU A 221 16.08 -4.98 -20.82
C GLU A 221 14.87 -4.31 -21.49
N ARG A 222 14.82 -2.96 -21.53
CA ARG A 222 13.69 -2.16 -22.05
C ARG A 222 12.37 -2.52 -21.38
N SER A 223 12.44 -2.90 -20.10
CA SER A 223 11.26 -3.21 -19.32
C SER A 223 10.36 -1.99 -19.19
N TRP A 224 9.07 -2.24 -19.36
CA TRP A 224 8.03 -1.22 -19.35
C TRP A 224 7.86 -0.58 -17.97
N VAL A 225 8.14 -1.30 -16.87
CA VAL A 225 7.91 -0.80 -15.50
C VAL A 225 8.77 0.42 -15.15
N VAL A 226 9.96 0.57 -15.75
CA VAL A 226 10.87 1.70 -15.45
C VAL A 226 10.53 2.96 -16.23
N SER A 227 9.90 2.82 -17.41
CA SER A 227 9.52 3.93 -18.28
C SER A 227 8.00 4.00 -18.46
N ARG A 228 7.27 3.58 -17.43
CA ARG A 228 5.83 3.38 -17.49
C ARG A 228 5.10 4.70 -17.75
N GLY A 229 4.13 4.65 -18.66
CA GLY A 229 3.04 5.61 -18.77
C GLY A 229 1.70 4.94 -18.41
N GLN A 230 0.58 5.59 -18.73
CA GLN A 230 -0.73 4.94 -18.57
C GLN A 230 -0.85 3.71 -19.49
N ASP A 231 -1.28 2.58 -18.92
CA ASP A 231 -1.57 1.38 -19.68
C ASP A 231 -2.94 1.48 -20.41
N ALA A 232 -3.37 0.40 -21.07
CA ALA A 232 -4.61 0.39 -21.82
C ALA A 232 -5.84 0.55 -20.91
N LEU A 233 -5.84 -0.07 -19.73
CA LEU A 233 -6.95 -0.04 -18.77
C LEU A 233 -7.08 1.36 -18.14
N GLU A 234 -5.94 1.96 -17.77
CA GLU A 234 -5.88 3.33 -17.25
C GLU A 234 -6.36 4.37 -18.27
N LYS A 235 -6.05 4.17 -19.56
CA LYS A 235 -6.56 5.03 -20.64
C LYS A 235 -8.07 4.92 -20.85
N LEU A 236 -8.65 3.77 -20.48
CA LEU A 236 -10.10 3.55 -20.45
C LEU A 236 -10.74 4.09 -19.15
N GLY A 237 -9.95 4.64 -18.23
CA GLY A 237 -10.43 5.21 -16.97
C GLY A 237 -10.63 4.18 -15.85
N LEU A 238 -10.07 2.97 -16.01
CA LEU A 238 -10.02 1.96 -14.97
C LEU A 238 -8.90 2.28 -13.98
N ASP A 239 -9.13 1.89 -12.73
CA ASP A 239 -8.15 1.99 -11.68
C ASP A 239 -7.31 0.70 -11.65
N THR A 240 -5.99 0.85 -11.76
CA THR A 240 -5.01 -0.25 -11.64
C THR A 240 -4.14 0.01 -10.41
N PHE A 241 -3.57 -1.03 -9.81
CA PHE A 241 -2.64 -0.89 -8.68
C PHE A 241 -1.46 0.01 -9.06
N LEU A 242 -0.92 -0.21 -10.26
CA LEU A 242 0.16 0.63 -10.76
C LEU A 242 -0.34 2.07 -10.97
N GLY A 243 -1.59 2.28 -11.39
CA GLY A 243 -2.25 3.58 -11.47
C GLY A 243 -2.27 4.29 -10.12
N TYR A 244 -2.68 3.60 -9.06
CA TYR A 244 -2.59 4.08 -7.68
C TYR A 244 -1.16 4.43 -7.30
N LEU A 245 -0.22 3.53 -7.56
CA LEU A 245 1.19 3.77 -7.32
C LEU A 245 1.74 4.91 -8.18
N HIS A 246 1.14 5.29 -9.31
CA HIS A 246 1.62 6.47 -10.04
C HIS A 246 1.05 7.77 -9.45
N ARG A 247 -0.25 7.77 -9.12
CA ARG A 247 -0.98 8.95 -8.64
C ARG A 247 -0.70 9.31 -7.19
N ALA A 248 -0.62 8.33 -6.30
CA ALA A 248 -0.21 8.55 -4.92
C ALA A 248 1.22 9.10 -4.82
N LEU A 249 1.97 9.08 -5.93
CA LEU A 249 3.38 9.44 -6.02
C LEU A 249 3.68 10.69 -6.85
N ALA A 250 2.68 11.29 -7.51
CA ALA A 250 2.80 12.48 -8.37
C ALA A 250 2.37 13.75 -7.62
#